data_AF-A0A6J4I587-F1
#
_entry.id   AF-A0A6J4I587-F1
#
_cell.length_a   1.000
_cell.length_b   1.000
_cell.length_c   1.000
_cell.angle_alpha   90.00
_cell.angle_beta   90.00
_cell.angle_gamma   90.00
#
_symmetry.space_group_name_H-M   'P 1'
#
loop_
_entity.id
_entity.type
_entity.pdbx_description
1 polymer ?
#
loop_
_entity_poly.entity_id
_entity_poly.type
_entity_poly.pdbx_seq_one_letter_code
_entity_poly.pdbx_strand_id
1 'polypeptide(L)'
;MNLRPAVLLLCACSIGLLTGCGENSTTPATSGGSPASKNASPADPAPQPGVTLTATPNPVPTSGGPGKTTIAWEAGAAGANPDAAVYVVTDGGAEALFAKEPKGSSEAPWIQADHTYEFRLYNNAERQQLLARLNVTATK
;
A
#
# COMPACT_ATOMS: atom_id res chain seq x y z
N MET A 1 26.55 18.56 38.63
CA MET A 1 26.62 19.30 37.35
C MET A 1 25.23 19.34 36.73
N ASN A 2 24.63 20.55 36.67
CA ASN A 2 23.48 21.06 35.88
C ASN A 2 22.26 20.12 35.75
N LEU A 3 21.12 20.25 36.45
CA LEU A 3 20.28 21.33 36.99
C LEU A 3 19.72 22.38 35.98
N ARG A 4 18.40 22.22 35.71
CA ARG A 4 17.33 23.19 35.37
C ARG A 4 17.06 23.52 33.88
N PRO A 5 15.85 24.02 33.49
CA PRO A 5 14.57 24.13 34.22
C PRO A 5 13.29 23.74 33.41
N ALA A 6 12.20 23.56 34.15
CA ALA A 6 10.82 23.69 33.68
C ALA A 6 10.53 25.11 33.17
N VAL A 7 9.87 25.24 32.03
CA VAL A 7 9.20 26.48 31.61
C VAL A 7 7.70 26.19 31.55
N LEU A 8 7.05 26.56 32.64
CA LEU A 8 5.63 26.82 32.73
C LEU A 8 5.45 28.26 32.21
N LEU A 9 4.76 28.47 31.09
CA LEU A 9 4.32 29.81 30.68
C LEU A 9 2.79 29.83 30.62
N LEU A 10 2.24 30.70 31.46
CA LEU A 10 0.83 30.99 31.70
C LEU A 10 0.24 31.90 30.61
N CYS A 11 -1.09 31.85 30.54
CA CYS A 11 -2.01 32.95 30.22
C CYS A 11 -1.90 33.71 28.88
N ALA A 12 -2.98 33.64 28.10
CA ALA A 12 -3.88 34.80 27.95
C ALA A 12 -5.23 34.38 27.34
N CYS A 13 -6.30 34.61 28.08
CA CYS A 13 -7.67 34.63 27.58
C CYS A 13 -7.89 36.05 26.99
N SER A 14 -8.24 36.13 25.71
CA SER A 14 -8.67 37.39 25.09
C SER A 14 -9.95 37.13 24.30
N ILE A 15 -11.06 37.56 24.88
CA ILE A 15 -12.38 37.66 24.27
C ILE A 15 -12.32 38.78 23.22
N GLY A 16 -12.79 38.51 22.01
CA GLY A 16 -13.01 39.50 20.97
C GLY A 16 -14.28 39.16 20.18
N LEU A 17 -15.39 39.79 20.55
CA LEU A 17 -16.61 39.86 19.74
C LEU A 17 -16.44 41.00 18.74
N LEU A 18 -16.59 40.75 17.44
CA LEU A 18 -16.94 41.77 16.46
C LEU A 18 -17.78 41.18 15.32
N THR A 19 -18.88 41.87 15.10
CA THR A 19 -19.94 41.73 14.09
C THR A 19 -19.41 41.89 12.66
N GLY A 20 -19.97 41.14 11.71
CA GLY A 20 -19.83 41.46 10.28
C GLY A 20 -20.42 40.40 9.35
N CYS A 21 -21.65 40.62 8.89
CA CYS A 21 -22.14 40.03 7.63
C CYS A 21 -21.71 40.93 6.48
N GLY A 22 -21.14 40.37 5.41
CA GLY A 22 -20.78 41.11 4.19
C GLY A 22 -20.27 40.16 3.11
N GLU A 23 -20.93 40.20 1.96
CA GLU A 23 -20.76 39.31 0.80
C GLU A 23 -19.67 39.80 -0.18
N ASN A 24 -19.32 38.92 -1.13
CA ASN A 24 -18.82 39.12 -2.51
C ASN A 24 -17.37 39.57 -2.85
N SER A 25 -16.62 38.58 -3.37
CA SER A 25 -15.84 38.57 -4.63
C SER A 25 -14.49 39.31 -4.74
N THR A 26 -13.38 38.57 -4.69
CA THR A 26 -12.39 38.31 -5.80
C THR A 26 -11.05 37.78 -5.22
N THR A 27 -10.48 36.78 -5.90
CA THR A 27 -9.35 35.84 -5.63
C THR A 27 -7.95 36.50 -5.36
N PRO A 28 -6.81 35.79 -5.03
CA PRO A 28 -6.47 34.34 -5.10
C PRO A 28 -5.57 33.74 -3.95
N ALA A 29 -5.25 32.44 -4.10
CA ALA A 29 -4.13 31.66 -3.50
C ALA A 29 -4.38 30.71 -2.29
N THR A 30 -4.21 29.42 -2.59
CA THR A 30 -3.54 28.33 -1.83
C THR A 30 -3.94 28.04 -0.38
N SER A 31 -4.50 26.83 -0.17
CA SER A 31 -4.11 25.82 0.85
C SER A 31 -5.32 25.04 1.38
N GLY A 32 -5.21 23.71 1.45
CA GLY A 32 -5.92 22.93 2.47
C GLY A 32 -7.06 22.03 1.98
N GLY A 33 -6.71 20.86 1.44
CA GLY A 33 -7.64 19.75 1.29
C GLY A 33 -6.86 18.45 1.11
N SER A 34 -6.55 17.76 2.21
CA SER A 34 -6.01 16.40 2.18
C SER A 34 -6.87 15.50 1.29
N PRO A 35 -6.32 14.76 0.31
CA PRO A 35 -7.07 13.68 -0.31
C PRO A 35 -7.11 12.50 0.66
N ALA A 36 -8.30 12.27 1.22
CA ALA A 36 -8.85 11.04 1.76
C ALA A 36 -7.89 9.85 2.03
N SER A 37 -7.59 9.62 3.31
CA SER A 37 -7.40 8.27 3.84
C SER A 37 -8.75 7.72 4.28
N LYS A 38 -9.36 6.82 3.49
CA LYS A 38 -10.33 5.82 3.96
C LYS A 38 -10.25 4.55 3.11
N ASN A 39 -9.84 3.48 3.76
CA ASN A 39 -9.83 2.09 3.32
C ASN A 39 -11.03 1.74 2.42
N ALA A 40 -10.79 1.65 1.11
CA ALA A 40 -11.52 0.76 0.22
C ALA A 40 -10.46 -0.20 -0.32
N SER A 41 -10.70 -1.52 -0.20
CA SER A 41 -9.91 -2.47 -0.99
C SER A 41 -10.07 -2.04 -2.45
N PRO A 42 -8.99 -1.71 -3.19
CA PRO A 42 -9.18 -1.25 -4.55
C PRO A 42 -9.87 -2.36 -5.33
N ALA A 43 -10.84 -1.98 -6.16
CA ALA A 43 -11.14 -2.73 -7.37
C ALA A 43 -9.81 -3.01 -8.09
N ASP A 44 -9.75 -4.08 -8.89
CA ASP A 44 -8.53 -4.38 -9.63
C ASP A 44 -8.01 -3.13 -10.35
N PRO A 45 -6.74 -2.74 -10.09
CA PRO A 45 -6.19 -1.52 -10.67
C PRO A 45 -6.22 -1.65 -12.20
N ALA A 46 -6.49 -0.53 -12.89
CA ALA A 46 -6.43 -0.52 -14.34
C ALA A 46 -5.01 -0.93 -14.80
N PRO A 47 -4.87 -1.72 -15.89
CA PRO A 47 -3.56 -2.10 -16.40
C PRO A 47 -2.69 -0.88 -16.67
N GLN A 48 -1.45 -0.91 -16.20
CA GLN A 48 -0.46 0.16 -16.38
C GLN A 48 0.72 -0.33 -17.23
N PRO A 49 1.30 0.50 -18.10
CA PRO A 49 2.47 0.12 -18.89
C PRO A 49 3.64 -0.33 -18.01
N GLY A 50 4.20 -1.50 -18.30
CA GLY A 50 5.34 -2.07 -17.58
C GLY A 50 5.02 -2.63 -16.20
N VAL A 51 3.76 -2.59 -15.75
CA VAL A 51 3.34 -3.24 -14.52
C VAL A 51 2.96 -4.68 -14.81
N THR A 52 3.65 -5.63 -14.17
CA THR A 52 3.34 -7.06 -14.25
C THR A 52 3.43 -7.71 -12.87
N LEU A 53 2.56 -8.70 -12.61
CA LEU A 53 2.60 -9.56 -11.44
C LEU A 53 2.05 -10.91 -11.85
N THR A 54 2.90 -11.94 -11.83
CA THR A 54 2.58 -13.28 -12.35
C THR A 54 3.07 -14.37 -11.41
N ALA A 55 2.45 -15.54 -11.49
CA ALA A 55 2.82 -16.73 -10.74
C ALA A 55 2.95 -17.91 -11.71
N THR A 56 4.01 -18.69 -11.58
CA THR A 56 4.21 -19.89 -12.40
C THR A 56 4.76 -21.03 -11.53
N PRO A 57 4.04 -22.15 -11.39
CA PRO A 57 2.69 -22.43 -11.89
C PRO A 57 1.56 -21.67 -11.15
N ASN A 58 0.39 -21.53 -11.79
CA ASN A 58 -0.87 -21.11 -11.17
C ASN A 58 -2.06 -21.70 -11.99
N PRO A 59 -2.87 -22.64 -11.45
CA PRO A 59 -2.83 -23.18 -10.09
C PRO A 59 -1.54 -23.95 -9.77
N VAL A 60 -1.16 -23.97 -8.50
CA VAL A 60 0.06 -24.61 -8.00
C VAL A 60 -0.17 -26.09 -7.72
N PRO A 61 0.54 -27.03 -8.35
CA PRO A 61 0.42 -28.45 -8.05
C PRO A 61 0.90 -28.78 -6.63
N THR A 62 0.10 -29.51 -5.86
CA THR A 62 0.45 -29.99 -4.52
C THR A 62 0.56 -31.51 -4.50
N SER A 63 1.77 -32.06 -4.38
CA SER A 63 2.01 -33.52 -4.35
C SER A 63 2.02 -34.09 -2.93
N GLY A 64 0.92 -33.94 -2.20
CA GLY A 64 0.79 -34.43 -0.81
C GLY A 64 1.43 -33.53 0.26
N GLY A 65 1.88 -32.34 -0.13
CA GLY A 65 2.38 -31.28 0.76
C GLY A 65 2.22 -29.90 0.09
N PRO A 66 2.77 -28.83 0.67
CA PRO A 66 2.76 -27.51 0.04
C PRO A 66 3.38 -27.56 -1.36
N GLY A 67 2.72 -26.89 -2.29
CA GLY A 67 3.20 -26.65 -3.64
C GLY A 67 4.12 -25.44 -3.69
N LYS A 68 4.80 -25.31 -4.82
CA LYS A 68 5.73 -24.22 -5.08
C LYS A 68 5.35 -23.46 -6.33
N THR A 69 5.33 -22.14 -6.24
CA THR A 69 5.23 -21.23 -7.39
C THR A 69 6.33 -20.20 -7.37
N THR A 70 6.65 -19.66 -8.53
CA THR A 70 7.53 -18.51 -8.68
C THR A 70 6.69 -17.29 -8.97
N ILE A 71 6.78 -16.28 -8.11
CA ILE A 71 6.14 -14.98 -8.28
C ILE A 71 7.13 -14.06 -8.98
N ALA A 72 6.77 -13.51 -10.13
CA ALA A 72 7.58 -12.55 -10.88
C ALA A 72 6.82 -11.23 -11.04
N TRP A 73 7.52 -10.11 -10.88
CA TRP A 73 6.92 -8.78 -10.89
C TRP A 73 7.79 -7.71 -11.54
N GLU A 74 7.13 -6.70 -12.10
CA GLU A 74 7.69 -5.42 -12.53
C GLU A 74 6.73 -4.30 -12.13
N ALA A 75 7.22 -3.26 -11.45
CA ALA A 75 6.41 -2.17 -10.93
C ALA A 75 6.29 -0.98 -11.90
N GLY A 76 6.42 -1.21 -13.21
CA GLY A 76 6.37 -0.17 -14.24
C GLY A 76 7.61 -0.15 -15.12
N ALA A 77 7.72 0.90 -15.94
CA ALA A 77 8.92 1.15 -16.75
C ALA A 77 10.18 1.28 -15.87
N ALA A 78 11.36 1.08 -16.47
CA ALA A 78 12.64 1.14 -15.75
C ALA A 78 12.78 2.45 -14.95
N GLY A 79 13.04 2.33 -13.64
CA GLY A 79 13.16 3.46 -12.72
C GLY A 79 11.85 3.98 -12.14
N ALA A 80 10.69 3.50 -12.59
CA ALA A 80 9.41 3.77 -11.94
C ALA A 80 9.34 3.01 -10.60
N ASN A 81 8.75 3.66 -9.59
CA ASN A 81 8.44 3.06 -8.29
C ASN A 81 9.63 2.34 -7.61
N PRO A 82 10.76 3.04 -7.35
CA PRO A 82 11.98 2.44 -6.81
C PRO A 82 11.79 1.74 -5.45
N ASP A 83 10.77 2.15 -4.69
CA ASP A 83 10.44 1.63 -3.36
C ASP A 83 9.34 0.56 -3.37
N ALA A 84 8.94 0.07 -4.55
CA ALA A 84 7.84 -0.86 -4.70
C ALA A 84 8.05 -2.14 -3.88
N ALA A 85 6.92 -2.72 -3.49
CA ALA A 85 6.90 -3.90 -2.64
C ALA A 85 5.74 -4.82 -3.01
N VAL A 86 6.01 -6.12 -2.96
CA VAL A 86 5.02 -7.17 -3.08
C VAL A 86 4.64 -7.63 -1.68
N TYR A 87 3.36 -7.66 -1.41
CA TYR A 87 2.77 -8.24 -0.20
C TYR A 87 1.93 -9.45 -0.57
N VAL A 88 1.67 -10.31 0.41
CA VAL A 88 0.76 -11.43 0.28
C VAL A 88 -0.26 -11.43 1.42
N VAL A 89 -1.51 -11.73 1.06
CA VAL A 89 -2.61 -11.98 1.99
C VAL A 89 -2.98 -13.45 1.91
N THR A 90 -3.04 -14.12 3.05
CA THR A 90 -3.54 -15.50 3.15
C THR A 90 -4.93 -15.49 3.76
N ASP A 91 -5.89 -16.08 3.06
CA ASP A 91 -7.29 -16.25 3.51
C ASP A 91 -7.95 -14.95 4.01
N GLY A 92 -7.65 -13.83 3.36
CA GLY A 92 -8.17 -12.51 3.73
C GLY A 92 -7.59 -11.93 5.03
N GLY A 93 -6.52 -12.53 5.57
CA GLY A 93 -5.83 -12.07 6.77
C GLY A 93 -5.00 -10.80 6.60
N ALA A 94 -4.03 -10.60 7.50
CA ALA A 94 -3.12 -9.46 7.43
C ALA A 94 -2.12 -9.61 6.26
N GLU A 95 -1.75 -8.48 5.64
CA GLU A 95 -0.72 -8.43 4.62
C GLU A 95 0.67 -8.71 5.23
N ALA A 96 1.39 -9.67 4.64
CA ALA A 96 2.78 -9.95 4.94
C ALA A 96 3.68 -9.48 3.79
N LEU A 97 4.83 -8.88 4.12
CA LEU A 97 5.82 -8.49 3.12
C LEU A 97 6.41 -9.74 2.46
N PHE A 98 6.33 -9.83 1.13
CA PHE A 98 6.92 -10.91 0.34
C PHE A 98 8.25 -10.49 -0.28
N ALA A 99 8.31 -9.30 -0.89
CA ALA A 99 9.52 -8.73 -1.47
C ALA A 99 9.47 -7.20 -1.49
N LYS A 100 10.63 -6.54 -1.48
CA LYS A 100 10.75 -5.08 -1.54
C LYS A 100 11.76 -4.66 -2.61
N GLU A 101 11.37 -4.83 -3.86
CA GLU A 101 12.15 -4.46 -5.04
C GLU A 101 11.20 -4.03 -6.18
N PRO A 102 11.58 -3.06 -7.02
CA PRO A 102 10.76 -2.60 -8.16
C PRO A 102 10.55 -3.65 -9.25
N LYS A 103 11.45 -4.63 -9.33
CA LYS A 103 11.41 -5.71 -10.29
C LYS A 103 12.13 -6.91 -9.71
N GLY A 104 11.57 -8.10 -9.87
CA GLY A 104 12.18 -9.29 -9.31
C GLY A 104 11.37 -10.55 -9.55
N SER A 105 11.90 -11.64 -9.01
CA SER A 105 11.26 -12.95 -9.01
C SER A 105 11.66 -13.70 -7.74
N SER A 106 10.71 -14.36 -7.09
CA SER A 106 10.96 -15.11 -5.86
C SER A 106 10.02 -16.31 -5.73
N GLU A 107 10.53 -17.39 -5.13
CA GLU A 107 9.76 -18.60 -4.90
C GLU A 107 8.85 -18.46 -3.67
N ALA A 108 7.63 -18.97 -3.78
CA ALA A 108 6.70 -19.21 -2.68
C ALA A 108 6.50 -20.74 -2.53
N PRO A 109 7.35 -21.44 -1.76
CA PRO A 109 7.31 -22.91 -1.59
C PRO A 109 6.28 -23.40 -0.56
N TRP A 110 5.33 -22.55 -0.17
CA TRP A 110 4.42 -22.75 0.96
C TRP A 110 2.94 -22.66 0.57
N ILE A 111 2.63 -22.74 -0.72
CA ILE A 111 1.25 -22.65 -1.22
C ILE A 111 0.53 -23.97 -0.93
N GLN A 112 -0.52 -23.92 -0.11
CA GLN A 112 -1.30 -25.10 0.27
C GLN A 112 -2.64 -25.15 -0.47
N ALA A 113 -3.14 -26.36 -0.70
CA ALA A 113 -4.53 -26.57 -1.14
C ALA A 113 -5.52 -26.01 -0.09
N ASP A 114 -6.72 -25.67 -0.54
CA ASP A 114 -7.81 -25.12 0.28
C ASP A 114 -7.56 -23.75 0.94
N HIS A 115 -6.41 -23.13 0.65
CA HIS A 115 -6.08 -21.75 1.04
C HIS A 115 -6.08 -20.82 -0.17
N THR A 116 -6.38 -19.54 0.06
CA THR A 116 -6.31 -18.49 -0.97
C THR A 116 -5.15 -17.55 -0.66
N TYR A 117 -4.33 -17.29 -1.67
CA TYR A 117 -3.19 -16.37 -1.57
C TYR A 117 -3.37 -15.23 -2.56
N GLU A 118 -3.43 -14.00 -2.06
CA GLU A 118 -3.51 -12.80 -2.89
C GLU A 118 -2.21 -12.01 -2.77
N PHE A 119 -1.43 -12.00 -3.86
CA PHE A 119 -0.25 -11.17 -4.00
C PHE A 119 -0.66 -9.78 -4.48
N ARG A 120 -0.07 -8.75 -3.88
CA ARG A 120 -0.36 -7.34 -4.14
C ARG A 120 0.94 -6.60 -4.38
N LEU A 121 1.08 -6.01 -5.56
CA LEU A 121 2.22 -5.15 -5.89
C LEU A 121 1.82 -3.70 -5.63
N TYR A 122 2.56 -3.01 -4.77
CA TYR A 122 2.37 -1.60 -4.45
C TYR A 122 3.51 -0.75 -4.99
N ASN A 123 3.23 0.52 -5.25
CA ASN A 123 4.24 1.49 -5.69
C ASN A 123 5.30 1.80 -4.63
N ASN A 124 5.00 1.54 -3.35
CA ASN A 124 5.93 1.64 -2.24
C ASN A 124 5.56 0.70 -1.07
N ALA A 125 6.48 0.53 -0.13
CA ALA A 125 6.28 -0.26 1.08
C ALA A 125 5.19 0.29 2.04
N GLU A 126 4.84 1.57 1.89
CA GLU A 126 3.75 2.21 2.66
C GLU A 126 2.37 1.88 2.09
N ARG A 127 2.32 1.15 0.97
CA ARG A 127 1.10 0.68 0.31
C ARG A 127 0.18 1.83 -0.14
N GLN A 128 0.79 2.93 -0.57
CA GLN A 128 0.05 4.14 -0.99
C GLN A 128 -0.80 3.91 -2.25
N GLN A 129 -0.31 3.12 -3.20
CA GLN A 129 -1.04 2.79 -4.43
C GLN A 129 -0.85 1.32 -4.81
N LEU A 130 -1.96 0.60 -4.97
CA LEU A 130 -1.97 -0.75 -5.53
C LEU A 130 -1.76 -0.68 -7.05
N LEU A 131 -0.73 -1.35 -7.55
CA LEU A 131 -0.36 -1.41 -8.96
C LEU A 131 -0.92 -2.66 -9.65
N ALA A 132 -0.87 -3.81 -8.96
CA ALA A 132 -1.40 -5.08 -9.47
C ALA A 132 -1.82 -6.00 -8.33
N ARG A 133 -2.76 -6.89 -8.63
CA ARG A 133 -3.23 -7.98 -7.75
C ARG A 133 -3.12 -9.30 -8.49
N LEU A 134 -2.78 -10.37 -7.78
CA LEU A 134 -2.68 -11.72 -8.32
C LEU A 134 -3.18 -12.75 -7.30
N ASN A 135 -4.20 -13.51 -7.69
CA ASN A 135 -4.66 -14.66 -6.92
C ASN A 135 -3.90 -15.91 -7.32
N VAL A 136 -3.34 -16.60 -6.32
CA VAL A 136 -2.65 -17.88 -6.47
C VAL A 136 -3.42 -18.94 -5.70
N THR A 137 -3.82 -19.99 -6.40
CA THR A 137 -4.53 -21.14 -5.83
C THR A 137 -3.69 -22.40 -6.01
N ALA A 138 -3.96 -23.43 -5.23
CA ALA A 138 -3.36 -24.75 -5.41
C ALA A 138 -4.34 -25.75 -6.04
N THR A 139 -3.79 -26.72 -6.78
CA THR A 139 -4.51 -27.89 -7.28
C THR A 139 -3.87 -29.16 -6.71
N LYS A 140 -4.71 -30.08 -6.26
CA LYS A 140 -4.30 -31.40 -5.79
C LYS A 140 -4.02 -32.36 -6.93
#